data_AF-A0A1H1JM14-F1
#
_entry.id   AF-A0A1H1JM14-F1
#
_cell.length_a   1.000
_cell.length_b   1.000
_cell.length_c   1.000
_cell.angle_alpha   90.00
_cell.angle_beta   90.00
_cell.angle_gamma   90.00
#
_symmetry.space_group_name_H-M   'P 1'
#
loop_
_entity.id
_entity.type
_entity.pdbx_description
1 polymer ?
#
loop_
_entity_poly.entity_id
_entity_poly.type
_entity_poly.pdbx_seq_one_letter_code
_entity_poly.pdbx_strand_id
1 'polypeptide(L)'
;MTSHSVSADTCRRRLQRKLRTMIRYGVFDSPPTTGGSVDQTAGNALALQVAQQSSVLLKNAVASGDSQPVLPLNAAGLSSIVVIGAHADAGVLSGGGSGAVPAAAGNAVSGCVSPSPLLSTCATWYKSAPLAAIQAKAPNASVTFVDGTNAATAATAAAKADVAIVFATQWESEGADLPSLSLPSNTTDSYNQSYDQNALISAVAAQAKRVIVVLENGSPVLMPWLSNVHGVLEAWYPGVQGGQAIADLLFGAVNPSGKLPITFPMQDADLPQPTISATDTTVTYSEGLFMGYRWYDGKQIAPLFPFGYGLSYTSYSYSGLNAQVDASGNVKVTFTVKNMGSRAGAEIAEVYAALPSGLGEPPKRLVGWQKVALQAGESQQVSVSIAPKLLSTWDATNHVWKLNGGVYQMIAGASSRDPNALTASVTIAGH
;
A
#
# COMPACT_ATOMS: atom_id res chain seq x y z
N MET A 1 58.33 -0.95 -0.28
CA MET A 1 57.53 -0.25 0.75
C MET A 1 56.10 -0.19 0.25
N THR A 2 55.25 -1.13 0.62
CA THR A 2 53.82 -1.05 0.32
C THR A 2 53.21 -0.06 1.32
N SER A 3 52.87 1.14 0.87
CA SER A 3 52.12 2.10 1.67
C SER A 3 50.72 1.55 1.88
N HIS A 4 50.51 0.76 2.94
CA HIS A 4 49.20 0.22 3.24
C HIS A 4 48.27 1.36 3.66
N SER A 5 47.46 1.85 2.72
CA SER A 5 46.40 2.84 2.93
C SER A 5 45.28 2.34 3.87
N VAL A 6 45.30 1.05 4.24
CA VAL A 6 44.36 0.44 5.19
C VAL A 6 45.14 -0.36 6.24
N SER A 7 44.86 -0.12 7.52
CA SER A 7 45.54 -0.81 8.62
C SER A 7 45.08 -2.27 8.77
N ALA A 8 45.99 -3.14 9.19
CA ALA A 8 45.68 -4.53 9.52
C ALA A 8 44.58 -4.65 10.59
N ASP A 9 44.55 -3.71 11.55
CA ASP A 9 43.47 -3.64 12.55
C ASP A 9 42.11 -3.36 11.91
N THR A 10 42.04 -2.48 10.91
CA THR A 10 40.80 -2.22 10.16
C THR A 10 40.34 -3.49 9.46
N CYS A 11 41.22 -4.22 8.78
CA CYS A 11 40.89 -5.50 8.17
C CYS A 11 40.38 -6.52 9.21
N ARG A 12 41.06 -6.63 10.36
CA ARG A 12 40.67 -7.52 11.46
C ARG A 12 39.27 -7.19 11.99
N ARG A 13 38.96 -5.93 12.25
CA ARG A 13 37.64 -5.50 12.73
C ARG A 13 36.53 -5.79 11.72
N ARG A 14 36.80 -5.66 10.41
CA ARG A 14 35.84 -6.01 9.36
C ARG A 14 35.59 -7.51 9.28
N LEU A 15 36.64 -8.32 9.36
CA LEU A 15 36.53 -9.79 9.40
C LEU A 15 35.80 -10.27 10.65
N GLN A 16 36.13 -9.74 11.82
CA GLN A 16 35.50 -10.13 13.08
C GLN A 16 33.99 -9.92 13.04
N ARG A 17 33.49 -8.84 12.43
CA ARG A 17 32.04 -8.59 12.27
C ARG A 17 31.35 -9.67 11.42
N LYS A 18 31.99 -10.10 10.32
CA LYS A 18 31.47 -11.16 9.45
C LYS A 18 31.49 -12.52 10.16
N LEU A 19 32.68 -12.91 10.65
CA LEU A 19 32.89 -14.21 11.29
C LEU A 19 32.04 -14.38 12.55
N ARG A 20 31.97 -13.37 13.42
CA ARG A 20 31.07 -13.40 14.60
C ARG A 20 29.63 -13.68 14.19
N THR A 21 29.15 -13.04 13.11
CA THR A 21 27.78 -13.22 12.64
C THR A 21 27.56 -14.63 12.10
N MET A 22 28.47 -15.12 11.26
CA MET A 22 28.42 -16.48 10.73
C MET A 22 28.49 -17.55 11.83
N ILE A 23 29.38 -17.38 12.83
CA ILE A 23 29.47 -18.25 14.01
C ILE A 23 28.18 -18.19 14.82
N ARG A 24 27.66 -16.99 15.10
CA ARG A 24 26.41 -16.83 15.89
C ARG A 24 25.22 -17.55 15.26
N TYR A 25 25.15 -17.56 13.92
CA TYR A 25 24.08 -18.23 13.19
C TYR A 25 24.43 -19.68 12.79
N GLY A 26 25.50 -20.25 13.35
CA GLY A 26 25.84 -21.67 13.18
C GLY A 26 26.28 -22.04 11.75
N VAL A 27 26.67 -21.08 10.91
CA VAL A 27 27.08 -21.37 9.51
C VAL A 27 28.27 -22.35 9.46
N PHE A 28 29.12 -22.33 10.48
CA PHE A 28 30.26 -23.25 10.60
C PHE A 28 29.91 -24.56 11.31
N ASP A 29 28.89 -24.57 12.17
CA ASP A 29 28.48 -25.73 12.97
C ASP A 29 27.47 -26.62 12.22
N SER A 30 26.63 -26.00 11.40
CA SER A 30 25.54 -26.61 10.64
C SER A 30 25.39 -25.90 9.29
N PRO A 31 26.35 -26.12 8.36
CA PRO A 31 26.33 -25.46 7.06
C PRO A 31 25.05 -25.81 6.28
N PRO A 32 24.46 -24.86 5.54
CA PRO A 32 23.27 -25.12 4.74
C PRO A 32 23.50 -26.24 3.73
N THR A 33 22.62 -27.23 3.71
CA THR A 33 22.61 -28.29 2.70
C THR A 33 21.61 -27.97 1.60
N THR A 34 21.97 -28.22 0.35
CA THR A 34 21.04 -28.12 -0.78
C THR A 34 19.98 -29.23 -0.71
N GLY A 35 18.83 -29.02 -1.37
CA GLY A 35 17.79 -30.06 -1.48
C GLY A 35 16.84 -30.17 -0.27
N GLY A 36 16.84 -29.19 0.64
CA GLY A 36 15.82 -29.11 1.70
C GLY A 36 14.41 -28.89 1.13
N SER A 37 13.39 -29.43 1.80
CA SER A 37 11.99 -29.19 1.45
C SER A 37 11.51 -27.86 1.99
N VAL A 38 10.82 -27.07 1.16
CA VAL A 38 10.11 -25.86 1.58
C VAL A 38 8.65 -26.22 1.84
N ASP A 39 8.09 -25.78 2.96
CA ASP A 39 6.65 -25.88 3.21
C ASP A 39 5.90 -24.83 2.38
N GLN A 40 5.64 -25.19 1.12
CA GLN A 40 4.96 -24.31 0.18
C GLN A 40 3.51 -24.03 0.57
N THR A 41 2.85 -24.96 1.26
CA THR A 41 1.47 -24.79 1.73
C THR A 41 1.41 -23.70 2.79
N ALA A 42 2.27 -23.76 3.80
CA ALA A 42 2.35 -22.72 4.83
C ALA A 42 2.78 -21.37 4.22
N GLY A 43 3.73 -21.37 3.29
CA GLY A 43 4.15 -20.16 2.57
C GLY A 43 3.01 -19.51 1.79
N ASN A 44 2.22 -20.31 1.06
CA ASN A 44 1.05 -19.83 0.33
C ASN A 44 -0.04 -19.31 1.28
N ALA A 45 -0.31 -20.02 2.39
CA ALA A 45 -1.29 -19.56 3.37
C ALA A 45 -0.91 -18.19 3.97
N LEU A 46 0.37 -17.99 4.28
CA LEU A 46 0.88 -16.70 4.74
C LEU A 46 0.80 -15.63 3.63
N ALA A 47 1.18 -15.95 2.40
CA ALA A 47 1.11 -15.01 1.27
C ALA A 47 -0.33 -14.53 1.02
N LEU A 48 -1.31 -15.44 1.08
CA LEU A 48 -2.73 -15.11 0.98
C LEU A 48 -3.16 -14.17 2.11
N GLN A 49 -2.80 -14.50 3.36
CA GLN A 49 -3.14 -13.68 4.53
C GLN A 49 -2.53 -12.28 4.44
N VAL A 50 -1.29 -12.16 3.98
CA VAL A 50 -0.61 -10.87 3.80
C VAL A 50 -1.34 -10.04 2.75
N ALA A 51 -1.60 -10.59 1.56
CA ALA A 51 -2.31 -9.89 0.49
C ALA A 51 -3.70 -9.41 0.95
N GLN A 52 -4.47 -10.27 1.60
CA GLN A 52 -5.78 -9.93 2.16
C GLN A 52 -5.74 -8.80 3.20
N GLN A 53 -4.63 -8.66 3.93
CA GLN A 53 -4.46 -7.64 4.98
C GLN A 53 -3.73 -6.37 4.53
N SER A 54 -3.01 -6.42 3.40
CA SER A 54 -2.25 -5.30 2.85
C SER A 54 -3.00 -4.53 1.75
N SER A 55 -3.94 -5.17 1.05
CA SER A 55 -4.79 -4.48 0.08
C SER A 55 -5.65 -3.40 0.74
N VAL A 56 -5.79 -2.27 0.05
CA VAL A 56 -6.46 -1.08 0.57
C VAL A 56 -7.72 -0.81 -0.26
N LEU A 57 -8.88 -0.76 0.40
CA LEU A 57 -10.10 -0.28 -0.23
C LEU A 57 -10.05 1.25 -0.27
N LEU A 58 -9.84 1.82 -1.46
CA LEU A 58 -9.69 3.27 -1.65
C LEU A 58 -11.01 3.97 -1.90
N LYS A 59 -11.93 3.31 -2.61
CA LYS A 59 -13.26 3.85 -2.87
C LYS A 59 -14.30 2.76 -2.77
N ASN A 60 -15.44 3.09 -2.17
CA ASN A 60 -16.62 2.24 -2.15
C ASN A 60 -17.89 3.10 -2.11
N ALA A 61 -18.37 3.47 -3.29
CA ALA A 61 -19.54 4.32 -3.47
C ALA A 61 -20.79 3.50 -3.82
N VAL A 62 -21.95 4.09 -3.54
CA VAL A 62 -23.25 3.56 -3.95
C VAL A 62 -23.45 3.86 -5.44
N ALA A 63 -23.78 2.84 -6.23
CA ALA A 63 -24.13 3.04 -7.64
C ALA A 63 -25.53 3.63 -7.79
N SER A 64 -25.78 4.32 -8.91
CA SER A 64 -27.10 4.89 -9.18
C SER A 64 -28.18 3.81 -9.18
N GLY A 65 -29.21 4.00 -8.36
CA GLY A 65 -30.30 3.02 -8.17
C GLY A 65 -30.06 1.97 -7.09
N ASP A 66 -28.86 1.90 -6.51
CA ASP A 66 -28.57 1.00 -5.38
C ASP A 66 -28.77 1.71 -4.03
N SER A 67 -28.92 0.92 -2.96
CA SER A 67 -29.02 1.40 -1.57
C SER A 67 -27.77 1.13 -0.73
N GLN A 68 -26.81 0.39 -1.28
CA GLN A 68 -25.60 -0.06 -0.60
C GLN A 68 -24.37 0.24 -1.47
N PRO A 69 -23.18 0.40 -0.86
CA PRO A 69 -21.94 0.51 -1.61
C PRO A 69 -21.72 -0.68 -2.55
N VAL A 70 -21.01 -0.46 -3.65
CA VAL A 70 -20.78 -1.48 -4.69
C VAL A 70 -20.06 -2.72 -4.17
N LEU A 71 -19.21 -2.56 -3.14
CA LEU A 71 -18.50 -3.65 -2.49
C LEU A 71 -18.98 -3.85 -1.03
N PRO A 72 -19.00 -5.10 -0.53
CA PRO A 72 -18.66 -6.33 -1.24
C PRO A 72 -19.75 -6.76 -2.24
N LEU A 73 -19.34 -7.45 -3.30
CA LEU A 73 -20.24 -8.03 -4.29
C LEU A 73 -21.10 -9.15 -3.67
N ASN A 74 -22.41 -9.07 -3.90
CA ASN A 74 -23.35 -10.13 -3.54
C ASN A 74 -23.52 -11.11 -4.71
N ALA A 75 -22.76 -12.21 -4.70
CA ALA A 75 -22.79 -13.21 -5.77
C ALA A 75 -24.19 -13.74 -6.11
N ALA A 76 -25.09 -13.85 -5.12
CA ALA A 76 -26.45 -14.36 -5.33
C ALA A 76 -27.35 -13.37 -6.12
N GLY A 77 -27.00 -12.07 -6.12
CA GLY A 77 -27.74 -11.03 -6.83
C GLY A 77 -27.17 -10.69 -8.21
N LEU A 78 -26.11 -11.36 -8.66
CA LEU A 78 -25.44 -11.07 -9.92
C LEU A 78 -25.76 -12.15 -10.95
N SER A 79 -26.15 -11.73 -12.15
CA SER A 79 -26.33 -12.62 -13.31
C SER A 79 -25.14 -12.55 -14.25
N SER A 80 -24.43 -11.42 -14.31
CA SER A 80 -23.29 -11.24 -15.21
C SER A 80 -22.19 -10.35 -14.63
N ILE A 81 -20.94 -10.78 -14.80
CA ILE A 81 -19.73 -10.04 -14.45
C ILE A 81 -18.82 -10.02 -15.68
N VAL A 82 -18.26 -8.87 -16.01
CA VAL A 82 -17.16 -8.80 -16.98
C VAL A 82 -15.89 -8.38 -16.27
N VAL A 83 -14.83 -9.17 -16.42
CA VAL A 83 -13.47 -8.87 -15.97
C VAL A 83 -12.70 -8.31 -17.17
N ILE A 84 -12.03 -7.17 -16.99
CA ILE A 84 -11.42 -6.43 -18.10
C ILE A 84 -9.97 -6.11 -17.77
N GLY A 85 -9.06 -6.39 -18.69
CA GLY A 85 -7.70 -5.83 -18.67
C GLY A 85 -6.63 -6.63 -17.91
N ALA A 86 -5.39 -6.13 -18.03
CA ALA A 86 -4.20 -6.47 -17.26
C ALA A 86 -3.96 -7.98 -17.00
N HIS A 87 -4.23 -8.84 -17.99
CA HIS A 87 -4.03 -10.29 -17.89
C HIS A 87 -4.70 -10.95 -16.68
N ALA A 88 -5.84 -10.41 -16.23
CA ALA A 88 -6.60 -10.95 -15.09
C ALA A 88 -7.12 -12.38 -15.35
N ASP A 89 -7.09 -12.85 -16.59
CA ASP A 89 -7.34 -14.24 -16.99
C ASP A 89 -6.16 -15.19 -16.71
N ALA A 90 -4.94 -14.66 -16.61
CA ALA A 90 -3.72 -15.45 -16.50
C ALA A 90 -3.04 -15.35 -15.12
N GLY A 91 -2.97 -14.16 -14.52
CA GLY A 91 -2.18 -13.97 -13.30
C GLY A 91 -2.28 -12.59 -12.66
N VAL A 92 -1.40 -12.36 -11.69
CA VAL A 92 -1.21 -11.08 -10.99
C VAL A 92 0.23 -10.62 -11.10
N LEU A 93 0.43 -9.31 -11.09
CA LEU A 93 1.69 -8.63 -11.28
C LEU A 93 2.62 -8.75 -10.07
N SER A 94 3.92 -8.80 -10.34
CA SER A 94 5.02 -8.66 -9.39
C SER A 94 5.92 -7.50 -9.81
N GLY A 95 6.56 -6.86 -8.82
CA GLY A 95 7.66 -5.93 -9.06
C GLY A 95 8.88 -6.62 -9.70
N GLY A 96 9.75 -5.82 -10.32
CA GLY A 96 10.99 -6.23 -10.97
C GLY A 96 12.25 -6.13 -10.10
N GLY A 97 13.41 -6.14 -10.74
CA GLY A 97 14.71 -5.95 -10.09
C GLY A 97 15.18 -7.10 -9.19
N SER A 98 16.14 -6.82 -8.31
CA SER A 98 16.68 -7.81 -7.37
C SER A 98 15.67 -8.26 -6.30
N GLY A 99 14.58 -7.50 -6.10
CA GLY A 99 13.47 -7.87 -5.24
C GLY A 99 12.47 -8.84 -5.88
N ALA A 100 12.55 -9.07 -7.20
CA ALA A 100 11.67 -10.01 -7.88
C ALA A 100 11.96 -11.45 -7.44
N VAL A 101 10.90 -12.17 -7.09
CA VAL A 101 10.98 -13.62 -6.85
C VAL A 101 10.49 -14.33 -8.10
N PRO A 102 11.29 -15.22 -8.72
CA PRO A 102 10.86 -15.97 -9.90
C PRO A 102 9.56 -16.72 -9.63
N ALA A 103 8.62 -16.65 -10.57
CA ALA A 103 7.41 -17.46 -10.52
C ALA A 103 7.80 -18.94 -10.58
N ALA A 104 7.60 -19.69 -9.49
CA ALA A 104 8.01 -21.10 -9.40
C ALA A 104 7.42 -21.97 -10.54
N ALA A 105 6.23 -21.61 -11.02
CA ALA A 105 5.54 -22.28 -12.13
C ALA A 105 5.82 -21.64 -13.51
N GLY A 106 6.82 -20.77 -13.62
CA GLY A 106 7.07 -19.93 -14.79
C GLY A 106 6.14 -18.72 -14.87
N ASN A 107 6.51 -17.75 -15.73
CA ASN A 107 5.72 -16.53 -15.92
C ASN A 107 4.33 -16.85 -16.48
N ALA A 108 3.27 -16.27 -15.91
CA ALA A 108 1.91 -16.52 -16.37
C ALA A 108 1.63 -15.91 -17.75
N VAL A 109 2.25 -14.75 -18.02
CA VAL A 109 2.13 -14.03 -19.29
C VAL A 109 3.41 -14.24 -20.10
N SER A 110 3.25 -14.64 -21.35
CA SER A 110 4.32 -14.84 -22.32
C SER A 110 4.24 -13.81 -23.44
N GLY A 111 5.34 -13.59 -24.16
CA GLY A 111 5.34 -12.77 -25.38
C GLY A 111 5.99 -11.39 -25.21
N CYS A 112 6.30 -10.97 -23.97
CA CYS A 112 7.19 -9.84 -23.78
C CYS A 112 8.62 -10.21 -24.19
N VAL A 113 9.25 -9.36 -24.99
CA VAL A 113 10.63 -9.51 -25.45
C VAL A 113 11.44 -8.33 -24.89
N SER A 114 12.29 -8.62 -23.91
CA SER A 114 13.20 -7.60 -23.36
C SER A 114 14.29 -7.28 -24.39
N PRO A 115 14.59 -5.99 -24.64
CA PRO A 115 15.67 -5.60 -25.54
C PRO A 115 17.06 -5.88 -24.92
N SER A 116 17.14 -6.09 -23.60
CA SER A 116 18.38 -6.36 -22.87
C SER A 116 18.29 -7.66 -22.06
N PRO A 117 19.31 -8.54 -22.13
CA PRO A 117 19.39 -9.73 -21.30
C PRO A 117 19.85 -9.45 -19.86
N LEU A 118 20.42 -8.26 -19.58
CA LEU A 118 20.98 -7.91 -18.27
C LEU A 118 19.95 -7.25 -17.33
N LEU A 119 19.01 -6.50 -17.88
CA LEU A 119 17.94 -5.83 -17.16
C LEU A 119 16.64 -6.07 -17.93
N SER A 120 15.83 -7.00 -17.45
CA SER A 120 14.53 -7.31 -18.08
C SER A 120 13.60 -6.12 -17.93
N THR A 121 12.98 -5.66 -19.03
CA THR A 121 11.86 -4.71 -19.00
C THR A 121 10.49 -5.41 -19.01
N CYS A 122 10.50 -6.74 -19.00
CA CYS A 122 9.30 -7.56 -18.98
C CYS A 122 8.80 -7.79 -17.56
N ALA A 123 7.53 -7.48 -17.36
CA ALA A 123 6.80 -7.75 -16.15
C ALA A 123 6.76 -9.24 -15.80
N THR A 124 6.85 -9.51 -14.50
CA THR A 124 6.65 -10.85 -13.94
C THR A 124 5.22 -10.99 -13.43
N TRP A 125 4.60 -12.11 -13.78
CA TRP A 125 3.22 -12.45 -13.49
C TRP A 125 3.16 -13.80 -12.80
N TYR A 126 2.63 -13.82 -11.58
CA TYR A 126 2.37 -15.06 -10.86
C TYR A 126 1.08 -15.71 -11.37
N LYS A 127 1.12 -17.04 -11.56
CA LYS A 127 -0.02 -17.86 -12.01
C LYS A 127 -1.11 -17.96 -10.93
N SER A 128 -1.79 -16.85 -10.69
CA SER A 128 -2.86 -16.68 -9.71
C SER A 128 -3.94 -15.81 -10.34
N ALA A 129 -4.65 -16.33 -11.36
CA ALA A 129 -5.58 -15.56 -12.17
C ALA A 129 -6.80 -15.06 -11.37
N PRO A 130 -7.02 -13.74 -11.25
CA PRO A 130 -8.23 -13.19 -10.63
C PRO A 130 -9.53 -13.68 -11.28
N LEU A 131 -9.59 -13.84 -12.61
CA LEU A 131 -10.78 -14.32 -13.32
C LEU A 131 -11.28 -15.66 -12.79
N ALA A 132 -10.38 -16.63 -12.62
CA ALA A 132 -10.72 -17.97 -12.13
C ALA A 132 -11.22 -17.93 -10.68
N ALA A 133 -10.60 -17.10 -9.84
CA ALA A 133 -11.04 -16.92 -8.45
C ALA A 133 -12.41 -16.21 -8.36
N ILE A 134 -12.67 -15.22 -9.21
CA ILE A 134 -13.97 -14.53 -9.31
C ILE A 134 -15.06 -15.50 -9.81
N GLN A 135 -14.78 -16.33 -10.81
CA GLN A 135 -15.68 -17.40 -11.27
C GLN A 135 -16.06 -18.35 -10.13
N ALA A 136 -15.09 -18.76 -9.31
CA ALA A 136 -15.33 -19.61 -8.15
C ALA A 136 -16.22 -18.94 -7.08
N LYS A 137 -16.17 -17.61 -6.95
CA LYS A 137 -17.03 -16.84 -6.02
C LYS A 137 -18.44 -16.59 -6.55
N ALA A 138 -18.65 -16.59 -7.86
CA ALA A 138 -19.93 -16.31 -8.50
C ALA A 138 -20.37 -17.44 -9.45
N PRO A 139 -20.57 -18.68 -8.95
CA PRO A 139 -20.84 -19.84 -9.81
C PRO A 139 -22.16 -19.78 -10.59
N ASN A 140 -23.10 -18.92 -10.16
CA ASN A 140 -24.40 -18.75 -10.81
C ASN A 140 -24.43 -17.56 -11.78
N ALA A 141 -23.36 -16.79 -11.89
CA ALA A 141 -23.24 -15.67 -12.81
C ALA A 141 -22.43 -16.06 -14.05
N SER A 142 -22.73 -15.44 -15.19
CA SER A 142 -21.83 -15.48 -16.35
C SER A 142 -20.65 -14.54 -16.09
N VAL A 143 -19.46 -15.09 -15.85
CA VAL A 143 -18.22 -14.32 -15.67
C VAL A 143 -17.37 -14.43 -16.93
N THR A 144 -17.24 -13.32 -17.65
CA THR A 144 -16.50 -13.25 -18.92
C THR A 144 -15.25 -12.38 -18.80
N PHE A 145 -14.33 -12.52 -19.75
CA PHE A 145 -13.09 -11.75 -19.81
C PHE A 145 -12.98 -10.96 -21.13
N VAL A 146 -12.48 -9.73 -21.05
CA VAL A 146 -12.08 -8.90 -22.19
C VAL A 146 -10.70 -8.34 -21.91
N ASP A 147 -9.75 -8.49 -22.84
CA ASP A 147 -8.34 -8.12 -22.62
C ASP A 147 -8.07 -6.61 -22.45
N GLY A 148 -9.04 -5.75 -22.81
CA GLY A 148 -8.95 -4.30 -22.72
C GLY A 148 -8.27 -3.60 -23.90
N THR A 149 -7.73 -4.34 -24.88
CA THR A 149 -7.01 -3.79 -26.04
C THR A 149 -7.87 -2.88 -26.92
N ASN A 150 -9.20 -3.10 -26.91
CA ASN A 150 -10.17 -2.24 -27.54
C ASN A 150 -11.17 -1.71 -26.49
N ALA A 151 -11.03 -0.42 -26.16
CA ALA A 151 -11.87 0.24 -25.16
C ALA A 151 -13.36 0.26 -25.51
N ALA A 152 -13.73 0.33 -26.79
CA ALA A 152 -15.13 0.30 -27.22
C ALA A 152 -15.76 -1.09 -27.04
N THR A 153 -15.01 -2.16 -27.33
CA THR A 153 -15.43 -3.53 -27.07
C THR A 153 -15.60 -3.78 -25.58
N ALA A 154 -14.63 -3.33 -24.76
CA ALA A 154 -14.69 -3.43 -23.31
C ALA A 154 -15.90 -2.69 -22.73
N ALA A 155 -16.15 -1.45 -23.18
CA ALA A 155 -17.30 -0.66 -22.75
C ALA A 155 -18.64 -1.33 -23.14
N THR A 156 -18.72 -1.88 -24.36
CA THR A 156 -19.92 -2.60 -24.83
C THR A 156 -20.19 -3.87 -24.01
N ALA A 157 -19.15 -4.60 -23.62
CA ALA A 157 -19.28 -5.76 -22.74
C ALA A 157 -19.73 -5.33 -21.33
N ALA A 158 -19.14 -4.25 -20.81
CA ALA A 158 -19.48 -3.67 -19.52
C ALA A 158 -20.92 -3.16 -19.42
N ALA A 159 -21.46 -2.59 -20.50
CA ALA A 159 -22.86 -2.16 -20.57
C ALA A 159 -23.87 -3.31 -20.40
N LYS A 160 -23.48 -4.53 -20.78
CA LYS A 160 -24.32 -5.75 -20.70
C LYS A 160 -24.17 -6.50 -19.38
N ALA A 161 -23.13 -6.19 -18.60
CA ALA A 161 -22.87 -6.83 -17.32
C ALA A 161 -23.61 -6.14 -16.16
N ASP A 162 -23.86 -6.87 -15.07
CA ASP A 162 -24.33 -6.24 -13.83
C ASP A 162 -23.20 -5.48 -13.12
N VAL A 163 -21.96 -5.94 -13.30
CA VAL A 163 -20.73 -5.36 -12.77
C VAL A 163 -19.59 -5.52 -13.78
N ALA A 164 -18.84 -4.44 -13.99
CA ALA A 164 -17.55 -4.46 -14.66
C ALA A 164 -16.41 -4.32 -13.64
N ILE A 165 -15.43 -5.22 -13.71
CA ILE A 165 -14.23 -5.21 -12.87
C ILE A 165 -13.04 -4.98 -13.79
N VAL A 166 -12.47 -3.78 -13.76
CA VAL A 166 -11.33 -3.39 -14.60
C VAL A 166 -10.05 -3.54 -13.79
N PHE A 167 -9.11 -4.33 -14.28
CA PHE A 167 -7.77 -4.43 -13.73
C PHE A 167 -6.85 -3.46 -14.45
N ALA A 168 -6.07 -2.71 -13.69
CA ALA A 168 -5.05 -1.80 -14.18
C ALA A 168 -3.73 -2.02 -13.45
N THR A 169 -2.63 -1.91 -14.18
CA THR A 169 -1.29 -2.28 -13.72
C THR A 169 -0.26 -1.19 -13.97
N GLN A 170 0.71 -1.07 -13.06
CA GLN A 170 1.90 -0.27 -13.25
C GLN A 170 3.12 -1.06 -12.76
N TRP A 171 3.92 -1.54 -13.70
CA TRP A 171 5.10 -2.32 -13.38
C TRP A 171 6.29 -1.40 -13.09
N GLU A 172 6.98 -1.69 -12.00
CA GLU A 172 8.13 -0.93 -11.51
C GLU A 172 9.30 -1.89 -11.27
N SER A 173 10.52 -1.44 -11.56
CA SER A 173 11.73 -2.26 -11.42
C SER A 173 12.93 -1.43 -10.96
N GLU A 174 13.84 -2.09 -10.25
CA GLU A 174 15.13 -1.51 -9.86
C GLU A 174 15.87 -0.95 -11.09
N GLY A 175 16.46 0.23 -10.90
CA GLY A 175 17.30 0.89 -11.90
C GLY A 175 16.55 1.88 -12.81
N ALA A 176 15.23 2.02 -12.66
CA ALA A 176 14.45 3.03 -13.37
C ALA A 176 13.33 3.60 -12.49
N ASP A 177 13.17 4.92 -12.54
CA ASP A 177 12.03 5.61 -11.94
C ASP A 177 10.89 5.75 -12.96
N LEU A 178 9.66 5.90 -12.46
CA LEU A 178 8.51 6.20 -13.30
C LEU A 178 8.61 7.62 -13.89
N PRO A 179 8.30 7.81 -15.18
CA PRO A 179 8.29 9.15 -15.78
C PRO A 179 7.11 10.02 -15.31
N SER A 180 6.06 9.40 -14.78
CA SER A 180 4.87 10.02 -14.21
C SER A 180 4.14 8.97 -13.34
N LEU A 181 3.32 9.43 -12.40
CA LEU A 181 2.42 8.56 -11.63
C LEU A 181 1.13 8.20 -12.40
N SER A 182 0.95 8.66 -13.64
CA SER A 182 -0.16 8.21 -14.49
C SER A 182 -0.01 6.72 -14.84
N LEU A 183 -1.11 5.98 -14.76
CA LEU A 183 -1.16 4.60 -15.29
C LEU A 183 -0.57 4.55 -16.72
N PRO A 184 0.28 3.56 -17.01
CA PRO A 184 1.00 3.53 -18.27
C PRO A 184 0.09 3.19 -19.44
N SER A 185 0.43 3.74 -20.61
CA SER A 185 -0.12 3.39 -21.91
C SER A 185 0.89 2.61 -22.75
N ASN A 186 0.49 2.17 -23.94
CA ASN A 186 1.40 1.58 -24.93
C ASN A 186 2.53 2.52 -25.40
N THR A 187 2.45 3.83 -25.14
CA THR A 187 3.52 4.78 -25.48
C THR A 187 4.46 5.06 -24.32
N THR A 188 4.01 4.88 -23.08
CA THR A 188 4.84 5.12 -21.87
C THR A 188 5.45 3.85 -21.29
N ASP A 189 4.85 2.68 -21.55
CA ASP A 189 5.41 1.36 -21.27
C ASP A 189 5.02 0.38 -22.38
N SER A 190 5.70 0.49 -23.53
CA SER A 190 5.43 -0.36 -24.69
C SER A 190 5.80 -1.84 -24.49
N TYR A 191 6.48 -2.20 -23.40
CA TYR A 191 6.87 -3.58 -23.11
C TYR A 191 5.76 -4.35 -22.40
N ASN A 192 5.03 -3.66 -21.53
CA ASN A 192 4.01 -4.28 -20.69
C ASN A 192 2.59 -3.82 -21.00
N GLN A 193 2.40 -2.77 -21.79
CA GLN A 193 1.09 -2.23 -22.14
C GLN A 193 0.85 -2.18 -23.64
N SER A 194 -0.36 -2.60 -24.04
CA SER A 194 -0.83 -2.56 -25.44
C SER A 194 -1.89 -1.48 -25.71
N TYR A 195 -2.33 -0.76 -24.67
CA TYR A 195 -3.38 0.25 -24.75
C TYR A 195 -3.21 1.31 -23.65
N ASP A 196 -3.99 2.39 -23.71
CA ASP A 196 -4.11 3.39 -22.65
C ASP A 196 -5.12 2.93 -21.60
N GLN A 197 -4.64 2.65 -20.39
CA GLN A 197 -5.45 2.14 -19.29
C GLN A 197 -6.42 3.20 -18.74
N ASN A 198 -6.04 4.48 -18.70
CA ASN A 198 -6.94 5.55 -18.25
C ASN A 198 -8.09 5.74 -19.23
N ALA A 199 -7.81 5.67 -20.53
CA ALA A 199 -8.83 5.74 -21.57
C ALA A 199 -9.78 4.52 -21.51
N LEU A 200 -9.25 3.31 -21.28
CA LEU A 200 -10.04 2.11 -21.09
C LEU A 200 -10.99 2.23 -19.90
N ILE A 201 -10.49 2.62 -18.73
CA ILE A 201 -11.31 2.78 -17.52
C ILE A 201 -12.40 3.82 -17.76
N SER A 202 -12.06 4.95 -18.38
CA SER A 202 -13.02 6.01 -18.69
C SER A 202 -14.12 5.54 -19.65
N ALA A 203 -13.77 4.78 -20.69
CA ALA A 203 -14.74 4.24 -21.65
C ALA A 203 -15.69 3.22 -21.01
N VAL A 204 -15.16 2.33 -20.16
CA VAL A 204 -15.96 1.37 -19.39
C VAL A 204 -16.90 2.09 -18.43
N ALA A 205 -16.37 3.08 -17.69
CA ALA A 205 -17.13 3.85 -16.72
C ALA A 205 -18.30 4.63 -17.32
N ALA A 206 -18.19 5.04 -18.59
CA ALA A 206 -19.24 5.75 -19.29
C ALA A 206 -20.47 4.89 -19.63
N GLN A 207 -20.36 3.55 -19.62
CA GLN A 207 -21.44 2.65 -20.07
C GLN A 207 -21.87 1.61 -19.02
N ALA A 208 -21.00 1.25 -18.09
CA ALA A 208 -21.28 0.19 -17.12
C ALA A 208 -22.20 0.67 -15.99
N LYS A 209 -23.05 -0.23 -15.49
CA LYS A 209 -23.93 0.05 -14.34
C LYS A 209 -23.14 0.22 -13.04
N ARG A 210 -22.16 -0.67 -12.84
CA ARG A 210 -21.27 -0.72 -11.68
C ARG A 210 -19.85 -0.97 -12.16
N VAL A 211 -18.91 -0.20 -11.65
CA VAL A 211 -17.51 -0.23 -12.08
C VAL A 211 -16.64 -0.33 -10.85
N ILE A 212 -15.85 -1.39 -10.79
CA ILE A 212 -14.80 -1.56 -9.79
C ILE A 212 -13.48 -1.56 -10.53
N VAL A 213 -12.51 -0.79 -10.05
CA VAL A 213 -11.13 -0.85 -10.52
C VAL A 213 -10.28 -1.58 -9.49
N VAL A 214 -9.51 -2.57 -9.95
CA VAL A 214 -8.47 -3.22 -9.14
C VAL A 214 -7.11 -2.77 -9.67
N LEU A 215 -6.29 -2.24 -8.79
CA LEU A 215 -4.99 -1.68 -9.12
C LEU A 215 -3.88 -2.63 -8.65
N GLU A 216 -2.93 -2.92 -9.53
CA GLU A 216 -1.74 -3.70 -9.22
C GLU A 216 -0.46 -2.91 -9.55
N ASN A 217 0.17 -2.32 -8.53
CA ASN A 217 1.26 -1.34 -8.65
C ASN A 217 2.16 -1.30 -7.39
N GLY A 218 3.33 -0.67 -7.49
CA GLY A 218 4.29 -0.56 -6.37
C GLY A 218 4.25 0.79 -5.64
N SER A 219 3.77 1.82 -6.31
CA SER A 219 3.74 3.22 -5.87
C SER A 219 2.37 3.85 -6.14
N PRO A 220 2.10 5.12 -5.74
CA PRO A 220 0.83 5.77 -6.02
C PRO A 220 0.55 5.88 -7.53
N VAL A 221 -0.71 5.80 -7.91
CA VAL A 221 -1.16 6.09 -9.29
C VAL A 221 -2.16 7.24 -9.31
N LEU A 222 -2.09 8.09 -10.34
CA LEU A 222 -3.10 9.11 -10.59
C LEU A 222 -4.38 8.45 -11.10
N MET A 223 -5.53 8.97 -10.66
CA MET A 223 -6.85 8.41 -11.00
C MET A 223 -7.78 9.48 -11.58
N PRO A 224 -7.53 9.99 -12.80
CA PRO A 224 -8.37 11.02 -13.41
C PRO A 224 -9.83 10.57 -13.62
N TRP A 225 -10.07 9.26 -13.64
CA TRP A 225 -11.37 8.61 -13.77
C TRP A 225 -12.07 8.33 -12.43
N LEU A 226 -11.46 8.66 -11.27
CA LEU A 226 -11.93 8.23 -9.95
C LEU A 226 -13.39 8.59 -9.68
N SER A 227 -13.86 9.78 -10.11
CA SER A 227 -15.23 10.22 -9.92
C SER A 227 -16.27 9.36 -10.65
N ASN A 228 -15.87 8.70 -11.73
CA ASN A 228 -16.76 7.95 -12.64
C ASN A 228 -16.86 6.46 -12.31
N VAL A 229 -16.11 5.97 -11.31
CA VAL A 229 -16.16 4.56 -10.88
C VAL A 229 -16.77 4.42 -9.50
N HIS A 230 -17.19 3.22 -9.14
CA HIS A 230 -17.90 2.96 -7.88
C HIS A 230 -16.98 2.38 -6.81
N GLY A 231 -16.08 1.48 -7.19
CA GLY A 231 -15.13 0.83 -6.28
C GLY A 231 -13.70 0.97 -6.78
N VAL A 232 -12.74 1.13 -5.85
CA VAL A 232 -11.31 1.04 -6.14
C VAL A 232 -10.64 0.22 -5.05
N LEU A 233 -10.01 -0.89 -5.45
CA LEU A 233 -9.19 -1.75 -4.60
C LEU A 233 -7.73 -1.64 -5.04
N GLU A 234 -6.88 -1.15 -4.16
CA GLU A 234 -5.43 -1.17 -4.32
C GLU A 234 -4.89 -2.52 -3.83
N ALA A 235 -4.49 -3.37 -4.76
CA ALA A 235 -3.98 -4.71 -4.49
C ALA A 235 -2.44 -4.76 -4.38
N TRP A 236 -1.75 -3.68 -4.75
CA TRP A 236 -0.30 -3.59 -4.84
C TRP A 236 0.30 -4.64 -5.78
N TYR A 237 1.46 -5.21 -5.44
CA TYR A 237 1.90 -6.51 -5.97
C TYR A 237 1.44 -7.62 -5.00
N PRO A 238 0.33 -8.32 -5.27
CA PRO A 238 -0.35 -9.14 -4.27
C PRO A 238 0.28 -10.53 -4.07
N GLY A 239 1.37 -10.83 -4.79
CA GLY A 239 2.13 -12.06 -4.64
C GLY A 239 1.43 -13.32 -5.17
N VAL A 240 1.98 -14.49 -4.84
CA VAL A 240 1.61 -15.78 -5.45
C VAL A 240 0.17 -16.26 -5.17
N GLN A 241 -0.55 -15.61 -4.26
CA GLN A 241 -1.96 -15.89 -3.94
C GLN A 241 -2.88 -14.69 -4.25
N GLY A 242 -2.40 -13.73 -5.04
CA GLY A 242 -3.10 -12.47 -5.26
C GLY A 242 -4.49 -12.60 -5.88
N GLY A 243 -4.67 -13.47 -6.89
CA GLY A 243 -5.97 -13.65 -7.52
C GLY A 243 -7.05 -14.12 -6.53
N GLN A 244 -6.68 -15.05 -5.63
CA GLN A 244 -7.57 -15.50 -4.56
C GLN A 244 -7.84 -14.40 -3.54
N ALA A 245 -6.80 -13.67 -3.10
CA ALA A 245 -6.94 -12.56 -2.16
C ALA A 245 -7.88 -11.46 -2.69
N ILE A 246 -7.69 -11.05 -3.94
CA ILE A 246 -8.52 -10.07 -4.63
C ILE A 246 -9.98 -10.54 -4.67
N ALA A 247 -10.24 -11.80 -5.08
CA ALA A 247 -11.60 -12.33 -5.09
C ALA A 247 -12.23 -12.40 -3.68
N ASP A 248 -11.47 -12.78 -2.65
CA ASP A 248 -11.96 -12.80 -1.27
C ASP A 248 -12.38 -11.41 -0.78
N LEU A 249 -11.62 -10.38 -1.13
CA LEU A 249 -11.92 -8.99 -0.80
C LEU A 249 -13.13 -8.49 -1.58
N LEU A 250 -13.17 -8.71 -2.91
CA LEU A 250 -14.28 -8.26 -3.76
C LEU A 250 -15.63 -8.82 -3.32
N PHE A 251 -15.68 -10.08 -2.87
CA PHE A 251 -16.92 -10.74 -2.44
C PHE A 251 -17.13 -10.71 -0.92
N GLY A 252 -16.26 -10.02 -0.17
CA GLY A 252 -16.41 -9.85 1.27
C GLY A 252 -16.28 -11.12 2.09
N ALA A 253 -15.58 -12.14 1.57
CA ALA A 253 -15.08 -13.25 2.36
C ALA A 253 -14.02 -12.75 3.37
N VAL A 254 -13.29 -11.70 2.99
CA VAL A 254 -12.45 -10.91 3.90
C VAL A 254 -12.89 -9.45 3.86
N ASN A 255 -12.89 -8.81 5.03
CA ASN A 255 -13.10 -7.38 5.15
C ASN A 255 -11.76 -6.62 4.96
N PRO A 256 -11.65 -5.70 3.98
CA PRO A 256 -10.45 -4.89 3.80
C PRO A 256 -10.03 -4.18 5.09
N SER A 257 -8.74 -4.25 5.39
CA SER A 257 -8.14 -3.66 6.61
C SER A 257 -6.75 -3.05 6.39
N GLY A 258 -6.28 -2.99 5.14
CA GLY A 258 -5.06 -2.26 4.79
C GLY A 258 -5.28 -0.76 4.88
N LYS A 259 -4.22 -0.03 5.21
CA LYS A 259 -4.15 1.44 5.17
C LYS A 259 -2.92 1.85 4.36
N LEU A 260 -3.02 2.97 3.64
CA LEU A 260 -1.97 3.47 2.77
C LEU A 260 -0.70 3.83 3.56
N PRO A 261 0.47 3.23 3.24
CA PRO A 261 1.74 3.62 3.85
C PRO A 261 2.36 4.87 3.20
N ILE A 262 1.74 5.37 2.12
CA ILE A 262 2.22 6.48 1.28
C ILE A 262 1.05 7.35 0.86
N THR A 263 1.27 8.65 0.68
CA THR A 263 0.23 9.59 0.22
C THR A 263 0.06 9.49 -1.29
N PHE A 264 -1.19 9.45 -1.76
CA PHE A 264 -1.49 9.47 -3.19
C PHE A 264 -1.75 10.93 -3.63
N PRO A 265 -0.94 11.50 -4.53
CA PRO A 265 -1.14 12.85 -5.06
C PRO A 265 -2.39 12.95 -5.95
N MET A 266 -2.94 14.16 -6.11
CA MET A 266 -3.92 14.40 -7.16
C MET A 266 -3.27 14.52 -8.54
N GLN A 267 -2.02 15.01 -8.58
CA GLN A 267 -1.24 15.24 -9.81
C GLN A 267 0.27 15.21 -9.49
N ASP A 268 1.10 14.94 -10.48
CA ASP A 268 2.58 14.90 -10.30
C ASP A 268 3.13 16.21 -9.70
N ALA A 269 2.53 17.36 -10.05
CA ALA A 269 2.95 18.68 -9.56
C ALA A 269 2.77 18.87 -8.03
N ASP A 270 2.04 17.99 -7.36
CA ASP A 270 1.88 18.03 -5.91
C ASP A 270 3.08 17.42 -5.17
N LEU A 271 3.98 16.72 -5.88
CA LEU A 271 5.18 16.13 -5.30
C LEU A 271 6.19 17.21 -4.88
N PRO A 272 6.96 16.99 -3.79
CA PRO A 272 8.01 17.93 -3.39
C PRO A 272 9.09 18.11 -4.46
N GLN A 273 9.36 17.06 -5.23
CA GLN A 273 10.29 17.06 -6.36
C GLN A 273 9.65 16.29 -7.53
N PRO A 274 8.87 16.98 -8.38
CA PRO A 274 8.16 16.34 -9.50
C PRO A 274 9.09 15.93 -10.64
N THR A 275 10.30 16.50 -10.69
CA THR A 275 11.31 16.17 -11.69
C THR A 275 12.66 15.96 -11.02
N ILE A 276 13.35 14.90 -11.41
CA ILE A 276 14.73 14.60 -11.00
C ILE A 276 15.57 14.50 -12.27
N SER A 277 16.73 15.15 -12.28
CA SER A 277 17.62 15.10 -13.43
C SER A 277 18.22 13.70 -13.57
N ALA A 278 18.09 13.11 -14.76
CA ALA A 278 18.69 11.80 -15.05
C ALA A 278 20.22 11.85 -15.20
N THR A 279 20.82 13.05 -15.31
CA THR A 279 22.26 13.23 -15.56
C THR A 279 22.99 13.93 -14.42
N ASP A 280 22.26 14.62 -13.52
CA ASP A 280 22.87 15.23 -12.36
C ASP A 280 23.12 14.17 -11.29
N THR A 281 24.37 14.06 -10.85
CA THR A 281 24.76 13.12 -9.80
C THR A 281 24.56 13.70 -8.41
N THR A 282 24.08 14.94 -8.31
CA THR A 282 23.75 15.62 -7.05
C THR A 282 22.24 15.89 -6.98
N VAL A 283 21.60 15.40 -5.91
CA VAL A 283 20.18 15.68 -5.63
C VAL A 283 20.09 16.38 -4.27
N THR A 284 19.43 17.54 -4.23
CA THR A 284 19.21 18.31 -3.01
C THR A 284 17.81 18.04 -2.48
N TYR A 285 17.68 17.64 -1.21
CA TYR A 285 16.40 17.35 -0.56
C TYR A 285 15.81 18.64 0.01
N SER A 286 15.32 19.50 -0.90
CA SER A 286 14.86 20.86 -0.58
C SER A 286 13.61 20.92 0.30
N GLU A 287 12.84 19.84 0.34
CA GLU A 287 11.67 19.67 1.19
C GLU A 287 12.02 19.41 2.67
N GLY A 288 13.26 19.04 2.97
CA GLY A 288 13.73 18.80 4.33
C GLY A 288 12.86 17.80 5.09
N LEU A 289 12.34 18.20 6.25
CA LEU A 289 11.49 17.33 7.10
C LEU A 289 10.07 17.13 6.54
N PHE A 290 9.69 17.89 5.52
CA PHE A 290 8.36 17.86 4.92
C PHE A 290 8.31 16.83 3.78
N MET A 291 8.47 15.53 4.12
CA MET A 291 8.33 14.40 3.17
C MET A 291 7.04 13.60 3.38
N GLY A 292 6.46 13.07 2.30
CA GLY A 292 5.21 12.31 2.34
C GLY A 292 4.06 13.17 2.88
N TYR A 293 3.16 12.62 3.70
CA TYR A 293 2.03 13.40 4.26
C TYR A 293 2.45 14.68 5.01
N ARG A 294 3.68 14.76 5.53
CA ARG A 294 4.22 15.96 6.16
C ARG A 294 4.34 17.12 5.18
N TRP A 295 4.70 16.84 3.92
CA TRP A 295 4.66 17.79 2.80
C TRP A 295 3.25 18.34 2.62
N TYR A 296 2.29 17.44 2.42
CA TYR A 296 0.91 17.81 2.13
C TYR A 296 0.27 18.60 3.28
N ASP A 297 0.53 18.21 4.53
CA ASP A 297 0.03 18.94 5.70
C ASP A 297 0.71 20.31 5.84
N GLY A 298 2.04 20.38 5.70
CA GLY A 298 2.79 21.63 5.82
C GLY A 298 2.52 22.64 4.69
N LYS A 299 2.21 22.15 3.49
CA LYS A 299 1.87 22.97 2.31
C LYS A 299 0.37 23.15 2.11
N GLN A 300 -0.45 22.54 2.96
CA GLN A 300 -1.92 22.53 2.83
C GLN A 300 -2.43 22.04 1.46
N ILE A 301 -1.72 21.07 0.87
CA ILE A 301 -2.13 20.43 -0.39
C ILE A 301 -3.14 19.33 -0.06
N ALA A 302 -4.22 19.22 -0.83
CA ALA A 302 -5.18 18.14 -0.71
C ALA A 302 -4.68 16.91 -1.50
N PRO A 303 -4.33 15.79 -0.84
CA PRO A 303 -3.99 14.57 -1.55
C PRO A 303 -5.26 13.90 -2.11
N LEU A 304 -5.08 13.06 -3.13
CA LEU A 304 -6.13 12.17 -3.62
C LEU A 304 -6.55 11.19 -2.52
N PHE A 305 -5.57 10.54 -1.88
CA PHE A 305 -5.76 9.76 -0.67
C PHE A 305 -4.64 10.06 0.34
N PRO A 306 -4.97 10.38 1.59
CA PRO A 306 -3.98 10.73 2.60
C PRO A 306 -3.23 9.49 3.12
N PHE A 307 -2.08 9.70 3.75
CA PHE A 307 -1.37 8.63 4.48
C PHE A 307 -2.26 8.02 5.56
N GLY A 308 -2.18 6.72 5.76
CA GLY A 308 -3.00 5.98 6.70
C GLY A 308 -4.45 5.80 6.26
N TYR A 309 -4.81 6.18 5.02
CA TYR A 309 -6.18 6.02 4.53
C TYR A 309 -6.48 4.58 4.11
N GLY A 310 -7.69 4.11 4.38
CA GLY A 310 -8.20 2.84 3.90
C GLY A 310 -9.59 2.57 4.46
N LEU A 311 -10.52 2.21 3.58
CA LEU A 311 -11.90 1.89 3.92
C LEU A 311 -12.04 0.44 4.39
N SER A 312 -13.18 0.16 5.01
CA SER A 312 -13.59 -1.17 5.47
C SER A 312 -15.06 -1.41 5.10
N TYR A 313 -15.50 -2.67 5.08
CA TYR A 313 -16.91 -3.04 4.98
C TYR A 313 -17.68 -2.87 6.30
N THR A 314 -17.02 -2.35 7.33
CA THR A 314 -17.65 -1.89 8.57
C THR A 314 -17.15 -0.49 8.91
N SER A 315 -17.75 0.16 9.91
CA SER A 315 -17.34 1.48 10.38
C SER A 315 -16.85 1.42 11.82
N TYR A 316 -15.98 2.36 12.19
CA TYR A 316 -15.41 2.44 13.54
C TYR A 316 -15.63 3.83 14.14
N SER A 317 -15.82 3.88 15.46
CA SER A 317 -15.83 5.12 16.22
C SER A 317 -14.72 5.12 17.26
N TYR A 318 -14.12 6.29 17.46
CA TYR A 318 -13.06 6.54 18.43
C TYR A 318 -13.63 7.36 19.59
N SER A 319 -13.28 7.05 20.83
CA SER A 319 -13.70 7.85 21.99
C SER A 319 -12.70 7.79 23.15
N GLY A 320 -12.82 8.75 24.09
CA GLY A 320 -12.10 8.71 25.36
C GLY A 320 -10.58 8.83 25.24
N LEU A 321 -10.09 9.67 24.34
CA LEU A 321 -8.64 9.89 24.18
C LEU A 321 -8.05 10.53 25.44
N ASN A 322 -7.01 9.89 25.96
CA ASN A 322 -6.20 10.37 27.06
C ASN A 322 -4.71 10.19 26.72
N ALA A 323 -3.89 11.16 27.15
CA ALA A 323 -2.44 11.12 27.02
C ALA A 323 -1.79 11.55 28.33
N GLN A 324 -0.81 10.77 28.80
CA GLN A 324 -0.09 11.06 30.05
C GLN A 324 1.35 10.54 29.98
N VAL A 325 2.26 11.24 30.67
CA VAL A 325 3.64 10.77 30.83
C VAL A 325 3.67 9.69 31.92
N ASP A 326 4.26 8.54 31.64
CA ASP A 326 4.45 7.46 32.61
C ASP A 326 5.72 7.63 33.45
N ALA A 327 5.91 6.77 34.45
CA ALA A 327 7.08 6.83 35.34
C ALA A 327 8.43 6.56 34.63
N SER A 328 8.40 5.99 33.42
CA SER A 328 9.59 5.76 32.58
C SER A 328 9.87 6.93 31.62
N GLY A 329 9.03 7.98 31.66
CA GLY A 329 9.11 9.13 30.77
C GLY A 329 8.48 8.91 29.39
N ASN A 330 7.82 7.78 29.13
CA ASN A 330 7.09 7.59 27.88
C ASN A 330 5.76 8.32 27.93
N VAL A 331 5.24 8.73 26.77
CA VAL A 331 3.85 9.18 26.67
C VAL A 331 2.97 7.97 26.40
N LYS A 332 2.10 7.63 27.35
CA LYS A 332 1.06 6.62 27.19
C LYS A 332 -0.20 7.28 26.65
N VAL A 333 -0.64 6.87 25.47
CA VAL A 333 -1.89 7.29 24.84
C VAL A 333 -2.90 6.15 24.91
N THR A 334 -4.11 6.43 25.38
CA THR A 334 -5.21 5.45 25.45
C THR A 334 -6.49 6.03 24.87
N PHE A 335 -7.29 5.18 24.23
CA PHE A 335 -8.61 5.52 23.70
C PHE A 335 -9.38 4.23 23.39
N THR A 336 -10.68 4.32 23.15
CA THR A 336 -11.52 3.18 22.79
C THR A 336 -11.87 3.21 21.31
N VAL A 337 -11.70 2.09 20.63
CA VAL A 337 -12.18 1.86 19.26
C VAL A 337 -13.36 0.90 19.34
N LYS A 338 -14.48 1.27 18.70
CA LYS A 338 -15.67 0.44 18.61
C LYS A 338 -16.02 0.17 17.15
N ASN A 339 -16.34 -1.08 16.83
CA ASN A 339 -16.93 -1.45 15.56
C ASN A 339 -18.44 -1.13 15.59
N MET A 340 -18.87 -0.20 14.76
CA MET A 340 -20.23 0.33 14.71
C MET A 340 -21.10 -0.35 13.66
N GLY A 341 -20.51 -1.13 12.75
CA GLY A 341 -21.24 -1.81 11.69
C GLY A 341 -21.66 -3.23 12.05
N SER A 342 -22.13 -3.94 11.03
CA SER A 342 -22.71 -5.29 11.13
C SER A 342 -21.74 -6.42 10.74
N ARG A 343 -20.48 -6.09 10.43
CA ARG A 343 -19.46 -7.05 10.02
C ARG A 343 -18.26 -6.99 10.95
N ALA A 344 -17.66 -8.15 11.20
CA ALA A 344 -16.33 -8.20 11.79
C ALA A 344 -15.32 -7.51 10.86
N GLY A 345 -14.29 -6.93 11.45
CA GLY A 345 -13.23 -6.25 10.71
C GLY A 345 -12.02 -5.97 11.59
N ALA A 346 -10.97 -5.44 10.98
CA ALA A 346 -9.83 -4.90 11.71
C ALA A 346 -9.63 -3.44 11.37
N GLU A 347 -9.25 -2.65 12.38
CA GLU A 347 -8.93 -1.23 12.25
C GLU A 347 -7.49 -0.98 12.69
N ILE A 348 -6.77 -0.16 11.92
CA ILE A 348 -5.45 0.34 12.32
C ILE A 348 -5.67 1.72 12.93
N ALA A 349 -5.60 1.77 14.26
CA ALA A 349 -5.76 3.00 15.02
C ALA A 349 -4.43 3.73 15.13
N GLU A 350 -4.34 4.91 14.49
CA GLU A 350 -3.10 5.66 14.33
C GLU A 350 -3.00 6.78 15.37
N VAL A 351 -1.80 7.00 15.90
CA VAL A 351 -1.50 8.09 16.84
C VAL A 351 -0.41 9.00 16.26
N TYR A 352 -0.74 10.27 16.13
CA TYR A 352 0.14 11.33 15.69
C TYR A 352 0.47 12.29 16.85
N ALA A 353 1.62 12.93 16.78
CA ALA A 353 2.00 14.01 17.69
C ALA A 353 2.29 15.29 16.92
N ALA A 354 1.65 16.40 17.30
CA ALA A 354 2.11 17.74 17.00
C ALA A 354 3.02 18.21 18.13
N LEU A 355 4.21 18.69 17.75
CA LEU A 355 5.24 19.17 18.67
C LEU A 355 4.96 20.63 19.08
N PRO A 356 5.64 21.13 20.13
CA PRO A 356 5.63 22.55 20.46
C PRO A 356 5.99 23.42 19.24
N SER A 357 5.29 24.54 19.07
CA SER A 357 5.54 25.47 17.96
C SER A 357 6.95 26.09 18.02
N GLY A 358 7.48 26.49 16.86
CA GLY A 358 8.77 27.19 16.77
C GLY A 358 10.00 26.27 16.66
N LEU A 359 9.80 24.95 16.59
CA LEU A 359 10.88 23.96 16.44
C LEU A 359 11.28 23.67 14.99
N GLY A 360 10.60 24.27 14.00
CA GLY A 360 10.84 23.98 12.57
C GLY A 360 10.40 22.58 12.13
N GLU A 361 9.56 21.92 12.93
CA GLU A 361 9.07 20.56 12.67
C GLU A 361 7.79 20.57 11.81
N PRO A 362 7.52 19.47 11.08
CA PRO A 362 6.26 19.28 10.37
C PRO A 362 5.04 19.37 11.30
N PRO A 363 3.83 19.69 10.77
CA PRO A 363 2.64 19.93 11.60
C PRO A 363 2.31 18.80 12.57
N LYS A 364 2.54 17.55 12.16
CA LYS A 364 2.44 16.37 13.00
C LYS A 364 3.28 15.23 12.44
N ARG A 365 3.53 14.21 13.28
CA ARG A 365 4.15 12.95 12.85
C ARG A 365 3.51 11.74 13.51
N LEU A 366 3.41 10.63 12.77
CA LEU A 366 3.02 9.32 13.30
C LEU A 366 4.03 8.89 14.36
N VAL A 367 3.53 8.55 15.55
CA VAL A 367 4.33 8.17 16.73
C VAL A 367 3.96 6.80 17.27
N GLY A 368 2.91 6.18 16.73
CA GLY A 368 2.55 4.80 17.00
C GLY A 368 1.19 4.46 16.41
N TRP A 369 0.84 3.19 16.45
CA TRP A 369 -0.45 2.68 16.00
C TRP A 369 -0.70 1.31 16.62
N GLN A 370 -1.95 0.85 16.58
CA GLN A 370 -2.31 -0.51 16.95
C GLN A 370 -3.39 -1.03 15.99
N LYS A 371 -3.17 -2.22 15.42
CA LYS A 371 -4.24 -2.93 14.68
C LYS A 371 -5.10 -3.71 15.66
N VAL A 372 -6.41 -3.48 15.64
CA VAL A 372 -7.40 -4.16 16.49
C VAL A 372 -8.40 -4.90 15.62
N ALA A 373 -8.68 -6.17 15.95
CA ALA A 373 -9.71 -6.96 15.31
C ALA A 373 -10.96 -6.94 16.19
N LEU A 374 -12.11 -6.61 15.62
CA LEU A 374 -13.35 -6.39 16.35
C LEU A 374 -14.52 -7.08 15.65
N GLN A 375 -15.30 -7.84 16.40
CA GLN A 375 -16.63 -8.30 15.98
C GLN A 375 -17.59 -7.11 15.86
N ALA A 376 -18.73 -7.31 15.20
CA ALA A 376 -19.77 -6.28 15.10
C ALA A 376 -20.24 -5.83 16.49
N GLY A 377 -20.25 -4.52 16.74
CA GLY A 377 -20.62 -3.93 18.04
C GLY A 377 -19.54 -3.99 19.13
N GLU A 378 -18.45 -4.74 18.92
CA GLU A 378 -17.37 -4.89 19.90
C GLU A 378 -16.57 -3.59 20.08
N SER A 379 -16.07 -3.37 21.29
CA SER A 379 -15.17 -2.26 21.63
C SER A 379 -13.89 -2.77 22.29
N GLN A 380 -12.76 -2.18 21.94
CA GLN A 380 -11.48 -2.46 22.56
C GLN A 380 -10.77 -1.16 22.95
N GLN A 381 -10.17 -1.13 24.14
CA GLN A 381 -9.25 -0.06 24.52
C GLN A 381 -7.89 -0.28 23.83
N VAL A 382 -7.46 0.73 23.08
CA VAL A 382 -6.13 0.84 22.48
C VAL A 382 -5.20 1.54 23.47
N SER A 383 -3.94 1.08 23.54
CA SER A 383 -2.91 1.67 24.39
C SER A 383 -1.58 1.70 23.66
N VAL A 384 -1.12 2.89 23.29
CA VAL A 384 0.15 3.12 22.59
C VAL A 384 1.15 3.77 23.55
N SER A 385 2.30 3.14 23.76
CA SER A 385 3.41 3.70 24.53
C SER A 385 4.42 4.33 23.59
N ILE A 386 4.69 5.62 23.78
CA ILE A 386 5.51 6.43 22.87
C ILE A 386 6.80 6.82 23.60
N ALA A 387 7.91 6.25 23.14
CA ALA A 387 9.22 6.55 23.67
C ALA A 387 9.62 8.02 23.40
N PRO A 388 10.32 8.70 24.33
CA PRO A 388 10.78 10.08 24.16
C PRO A 388 11.46 10.37 22.82
N LYS A 389 12.25 9.39 22.33
CA LYS A 389 12.97 9.51 21.04
C LYS A 389 12.05 9.82 19.85
N LEU A 390 10.80 9.36 19.85
CA LEU A 390 9.82 9.64 18.78
C LEU A 390 9.25 11.07 18.86
N LEU A 391 9.45 11.74 20.00
CA LEU A 391 9.01 13.10 20.30
C LEU A 391 10.17 14.11 20.31
N SER A 392 11.41 13.64 20.19
CA SER A 392 12.62 14.45 20.12
C SER A 392 12.84 15.07 18.74
N THR A 393 13.63 16.15 18.70
CA THR A 393 14.18 16.74 17.48
C THR A 393 15.67 16.44 17.41
N TRP A 394 16.25 16.45 16.20
CA TRP A 394 17.70 16.30 16.05
C TRP A 394 18.39 17.66 16.16
N ASP A 395 19.26 17.81 17.15
CA ASP A 395 20.14 18.97 17.27
C ASP A 395 21.37 18.75 16.37
N ALA A 396 21.38 19.42 15.22
CA ALA A 396 22.46 19.29 14.24
C ALA A 396 23.79 19.90 14.70
N THR A 397 23.78 20.84 15.66
CA THR A 397 24.99 21.47 16.20
C THR A 397 25.67 20.54 17.20
N ASN A 398 24.90 19.93 18.10
CA ASN A 398 25.44 19.07 19.15
C ASN A 398 25.46 17.58 18.78
N HIS A 399 24.85 17.21 17.64
CA HIS A 399 24.70 15.83 17.17
C HIS A 399 24.00 14.90 18.19
N VAL A 400 22.93 15.41 18.80
CA VAL A 400 22.14 14.68 19.81
C VAL A 400 20.64 14.79 19.54
N TRP A 401 19.89 13.79 19.99
CA TRP A 401 18.44 13.90 20.08
C TRP A 401 18.07 14.72 21.30
N LYS A 402 17.21 15.72 21.13
CA LYS A 402 16.74 16.62 22.19
C LYS A 402 15.24 16.46 22.39
N LEU A 403 14.80 16.18 23.62
CA LEU A 403 13.38 16.25 23.94
C LEU A 403 13.05 17.68 24.36
N ASN A 404 12.27 18.38 23.54
CA ASN A 404 11.90 19.76 23.85
C ASN A 404 10.78 19.77 24.90
N GLY A 405 10.92 20.62 25.92
CA GLY A 405 9.85 20.80 26.90
C GLY A 405 8.69 21.59 26.30
N GLY A 406 7.47 21.28 26.72
CA GLY A 406 6.28 22.03 26.29
C GLY A 406 5.04 21.17 26.17
N VAL A 407 4.02 21.76 25.55
CA VAL A 407 2.74 21.10 25.28
C VAL A 407 2.80 20.41 23.92
N TYR A 408 2.56 19.10 23.93
CA TYR A 408 2.40 18.27 22.75
C TYR A 408 0.92 17.98 22.55
N GLN A 409 0.46 17.93 21.29
CA GLN A 409 -0.89 17.50 20.96
C GLN A 409 -0.84 16.07 20.40
N MET A 410 -1.45 15.14 21.12
CA MET A 410 -1.66 13.77 20.66
C MET A 410 -2.97 13.71 19.88
N ILE A 411 -2.92 13.09 18.70
CA ILE A 411 -4.05 13.01 17.77
C ILE A 411 -4.26 11.53 17.45
N ALA A 412 -5.46 11.00 17.70
CA ALA A 412 -5.80 9.61 17.40
C ALA A 412 -6.92 9.54 16.36
N GLY A 413 -6.73 8.77 15.29
CA GLY A 413 -7.72 8.66 14.22
C GLY A 413 -7.46 7.50 13.27
N ALA A 414 -8.38 7.35 12.30
CA ALA A 414 -8.37 6.27 11.32
C ALA A 414 -7.45 6.50 10.11
N SER A 415 -6.89 7.72 9.98
CA SER A 415 -5.89 8.13 8.98
C SER A 415 -5.26 9.48 9.36
N SER A 416 -4.20 9.91 8.66
CA SER A 416 -3.57 11.22 8.89
C SER A 416 -4.50 12.43 8.69
N ARG A 417 -5.60 12.28 7.95
CA ARG A 417 -6.60 13.33 7.72
C ARG A 417 -8.02 12.90 8.08
N ASP A 418 -8.16 12.04 9.07
CA ASP A 418 -9.47 11.67 9.62
C ASP A 418 -10.16 12.92 10.20
N PRO A 419 -11.32 13.34 9.64
CA PRO A 419 -12.04 14.51 10.14
C PRO A 419 -12.62 14.30 11.55
N ASN A 420 -12.70 13.05 12.03
CA ASN A 420 -13.20 12.69 13.35
C ASN A 420 -12.08 12.36 14.34
N ALA A 421 -10.83 12.68 14.01
CA ALA A 421 -9.70 12.42 14.89
C ALA A 421 -9.88 13.09 16.26
N LEU A 422 -9.59 12.34 17.32
CA LEU A 422 -9.58 12.84 18.68
C LEU A 422 -8.26 13.58 18.96
N THR A 423 -8.30 14.57 19.85
CA THR A 423 -7.08 15.27 20.28
C THR A 423 -6.99 15.34 21.81
N ALA A 424 -5.79 15.22 22.35
CA ALA A 424 -5.48 15.37 23.76
C ALA A 424 -4.10 16.03 23.93
N SER A 425 -3.98 16.93 24.90
CA SER A 425 -2.69 17.59 25.19
C SER A 425 -1.94 16.86 26.29
N VAL A 426 -0.61 16.84 26.19
CA VAL A 426 0.28 16.35 27.24
C VAL A 426 1.45 17.32 27.40
N THR A 427 1.79 17.68 28.63
CA THR A 427 2.96 18.52 28.92
C THR A 427 4.16 17.63 29.24
N ILE A 428 5.27 17.87 28.55
CA ILE A 428 6.50 17.08 28.69
C ILE A 428 7.61 17.98 29.21
N ALA A 429 8.39 17.49 30.19
CA ALA A 429 9.61 18.14 30.66
C ALA A 429 10.77 17.83 29.68
N GLY A 430 11.41 18.88 29.17
CA GLY A 430 12.52 18.72 28.23
C GLY A 430 13.81 18.28 28.91
N HIS A 431 14.68 17.60 28.15
CA HIS A 431 16.02 17.19 28.56
C HIS A 431 16.91 16.83 27.37
#